data_AF-A0A9N9BD83-F1
#
_entry.id   AF-A0A9N9BD83-F1
#
_cell.length_a   1.000
_cell.length_b   1.000
_cell.length_c   1.000
_cell.angle_alpha   90.00
_cell.angle_beta   90.00
_cell.angle_gamma   90.00
#
_symmetry.space_group_name_H-M   'P 1'
#
loop_
_entity.id
_entity.type
_entity.pdbx_description
1 polymer ?
#
loop_
_entity_poly.entity_id
_entity_poly.type
_entity_poly.pdbx_seq_one_letter_code
_entity_poly.pdbx_strand_id
1 'polypeptide(L)'
;MNLKNNGSIAISCGISTAEKKVTLFMAENVIFILYQAFQFYLCLNAALSLNMIQITTVVILDLGATFYTLVQQIQIDTNLNLIQTACLGYFYIEPKYIQNEYLYFAFSLAFSIAISGISLKLYNQLRSVTYKNANIDSKTQAIYRTTLFLEMLLKVDFFLIVTYAFLTFSAMPIIWNGSLIVRIMFIVHSIMLVVAIFLEILVYYSLNKEWKIGMYIFFALWSLCGVEFTLFIDNGITLAKRGWCLLISLSKPIYMHIIEILE
;
A
#
# COMPACT_ATOMS: atom_id res chain seq x y z
N MET A 1 -2.13 -3.63 -26.14
CA MET A 1 -1.28 -4.84 -26.22
C MET A 1 -2.00 -5.85 -27.12
N ASN A 2 -1.51 -6.14 -28.32
CA ASN A 2 -2.14 -7.08 -29.25
C ASN A 2 -1.23 -8.31 -29.41
N LEU A 3 -1.65 -9.46 -28.87
CA LEU A 3 -0.95 -10.73 -29.01
C LEU A 3 -1.51 -11.47 -30.23
N LYS A 4 -0.68 -11.66 -31.27
CA LYS A 4 -1.04 -12.57 -32.38
C LYS A 4 -0.98 -14.01 -31.87
N ASN A 5 -2.14 -14.60 -31.65
CA ASN A 5 -2.29 -15.87 -30.98
C ASN A 5 -2.12 -17.04 -31.96
N ASN A 6 -0.88 -17.52 -32.16
CA ASN A 6 -0.63 -18.86 -32.70
C ASN A 6 -0.31 -19.79 -31.52
N GLY A 7 -1.30 -20.58 -31.12
CA GLY A 7 -1.38 -21.25 -29.82
C GLY A 7 -0.24 -22.20 -29.43
N SER A 8 0.61 -22.67 -30.35
CA SER A 8 1.77 -23.52 -30.04
C SER A 8 3.02 -22.72 -29.64
N ILE A 9 3.20 -21.52 -30.19
CA ILE A 9 4.35 -20.64 -29.92
C ILE A 9 4.10 -19.82 -28.64
N ALA A 10 2.84 -19.49 -28.35
CA ALA A 10 2.45 -18.78 -27.14
C ALA A 10 2.78 -19.54 -25.83
N ILE A 11 2.77 -20.88 -25.88
CA ILE A 11 3.09 -21.74 -24.74
C ILE A 11 4.62 -21.84 -24.53
N SER A 12 5.42 -21.93 -25.60
CA SER A 12 6.89 -21.97 -25.48
C SER A 12 7.50 -20.63 -25.04
N CYS A 13 6.79 -19.53 -25.30
CA CYS A 13 7.18 -18.17 -24.96
C CYS A 13 6.72 -17.69 -23.56
N GLY A 14 6.00 -18.51 -22.79
CA GLY A 14 5.53 -18.14 -21.45
C GLY A 14 4.41 -17.08 -21.42
N ILE A 15 3.64 -16.92 -22.51
CA ILE A 15 2.61 -15.88 -22.65
C ILE A 15 1.49 -16.03 -21.60
N SER A 16 1.15 -17.25 -21.19
CA SER A 16 0.18 -17.51 -20.11
C SER A 16 0.65 -17.01 -18.73
N THR A 17 1.98 -16.87 -18.55
CA THR A 17 2.57 -16.28 -17.33
C THR A 17 2.58 -14.76 -17.43
N ALA A 18 2.79 -14.20 -18.63
CA ALA A 18 2.68 -12.77 -18.88
C ALA A 18 1.25 -12.25 -18.72
N GLU A 19 0.24 -12.99 -19.20
CA GLU A 19 -1.17 -12.61 -19.07
C GLU A 19 -1.62 -12.54 -17.60
N LYS A 20 -1.20 -13.51 -16.77
CA LYS A 20 -1.43 -13.51 -15.32
C LYS A 20 -0.75 -12.33 -14.60
N LYS A 21 0.44 -11.91 -15.07
CA LYS A 21 1.13 -10.71 -14.57
C LYS A 21 0.38 -9.43 -14.96
N VAL A 22 -0.16 -9.36 -16.18
CA VAL A 22 -0.93 -8.21 -16.68
C VAL A 22 -2.25 -8.03 -15.92
N THR A 23 -2.99 -9.10 -15.65
CA THR A 23 -4.19 -9.02 -14.79
C THR A 23 -3.85 -8.54 -13.37
N LEU A 24 -2.63 -8.83 -12.92
CA LEU A 24 -2.15 -8.37 -11.63
C LEU A 24 -1.84 -6.87 -11.60
N PHE A 25 -1.19 -6.37 -12.65
CA PHE A 25 -0.97 -4.93 -12.82
C PHE A 25 -2.29 -4.16 -12.90
N MET A 26 -3.34 -4.73 -13.50
CA MET A 26 -4.67 -4.12 -13.47
C MET A 26 -5.25 -4.03 -12.05
N ALA A 27 -5.04 -5.05 -11.19
CA ALA A 27 -5.46 -4.99 -9.79
C ALA A 27 -4.67 -3.94 -9.00
N GLU A 28 -3.37 -3.78 -9.27
CA GLU A 28 -2.53 -2.74 -8.66
C GLU A 28 -3.01 -1.33 -9.05
N ASN A 29 -3.50 -1.12 -10.28
CA ASN A 29 -4.07 0.16 -10.70
C ASN A 29 -5.35 0.54 -9.92
N VAL A 30 -6.18 -0.43 -9.54
CA VAL A 30 -7.36 -0.16 -8.69
C VAL A 30 -6.94 0.34 -7.31
N ILE A 31 -5.84 -0.19 -6.77
CA ILE A 31 -5.30 0.24 -5.47
C ILE A 31 -4.82 1.68 -5.54
N PHE A 32 -4.19 2.08 -6.64
CA PHE A 32 -3.84 3.49 -6.84
C PHE A 32 -5.07 4.40 -6.86
N ILE A 33 -6.18 3.98 -7.49
CA ILE A 33 -7.43 4.76 -7.47
C ILE A 33 -7.97 4.88 -6.03
N LEU A 34 -7.99 3.77 -5.28
CA LEU A 34 -8.40 3.78 -3.87
C LEU A 34 -7.49 4.67 -3.02
N TYR A 35 -6.18 4.61 -3.26
CA TYR A 35 -5.18 5.44 -2.60
C TYR A 35 -5.44 6.94 -2.86
N GLN A 36 -5.68 7.33 -4.10
CA GLN A 36 -5.98 8.72 -4.46
C GLN A 36 -7.27 9.23 -3.78
N ALA A 37 -8.32 8.39 -3.73
CA ALA A 37 -9.55 8.71 -3.02
C ALA A 37 -9.33 8.87 -1.50
N PHE A 38 -8.55 7.97 -0.90
CA PHE A 38 -8.17 8.04 0.51
C PHE A 38 -7.35 9.28 0.84
N GLN A 39 -6.40 9.62 -0.02
CA GLN A 39 -5.55 10.79 0.15
C GLN A 39 -6.36 12.09 0.02
N PHE A 40 -7.30 12.16 -0.92
CA PHE A 40 -8.24 13.28 -1.02
C PHE A 40 -9.07 13.42 0.26
N TYR A 41 -9.61 12.32 0.79
CA TYR A 41 -10.33 12.30 2.05
C TYR A 41 -9.46 12.80 3.22
N LEU A 42 -8.21 12.33 3.34
CA LEU A 42 -7.30 12.79 4.39
C LEU A 42 -6.98 14.28 4.26
N CYS A 43 -6.71 14.79 3.05
CA CYS A 43 -6.46 16.21 2.82
C CYS A 43 -7.64 17.08 3.23
N LEU A 44 -8.87 16.69 2.87
CA LEU A 44 -10.08 17.41 3.22
C LEU A 44 -10.33 17.36 4.73
N ASN A 45 -10.18 16.19 5.34
CA ASN A 45 -10.31 16.05 6.79
C ASN A 45 -9.25 16.85 7.55
N ALA A 46 -8.01 16.90 7.05
CA ALA A 46 -6.92 17.66 7.63
C ALA A 46 -7.19 19.17 7.58
N ALA A 47 -7.69 19.67 6.46
CA ALA A 47 -8.05 21.08 6.28
C ALA A 47 -9.20 21.50 7.19
N LEU A 48 -10.23 20.66 7.34
CA LEU A 48 -11.40 20.95 8.18
C LEU A 48 -11.10 20.83 9.68
N SER A 49 -10.33 19.82 10.09
CA SER A 49 -10.00 19.58 11.50
C SER A 49 -8.78 20.36 12.00
N LEU A 50 -8.11 21.11 11.12
CA LEU A 50 -6.86 21.83 11.40
C LEU A 50 -5.78 20.92 12.01
N ASN A 51 -5.83 19.62 11.70
CA ASN A 51 -4.98 18.62 12.32
C ASN A 51 -3.68 18.46 11.54
N MET A 52 -2.62 19.03 12.13
CA MET A 52 -1.26 19.06 11.61
C MET A 52 -0.65 17.69 11.37
N ILE A 53 -0.99 16.69 12.19
CA ILE A 53 -0.46 15.33 12.08
C ILE A 53 -0.97 14.69 10.78
N GLN A 54 -2.20 14.99 10.37
CA GLN A 54 -2.75 14.44 9.13
C GLN A 54 -2.05 15.03 7.90
N ILE A 55 -1.75 16.33 7.93
CA ILE A 55 -1.01 17.00 6.85
C ILE A 55 0.38 16.37 6.69
N THR A 56 1.11 16.17 7.79
CA THR A 56 2.41 15.50 7.75
C THR A 56 2.30 14.07 7.22
N THR A 57 1.26 13.35 7.64
CA THR A 57 0.99 11.97 7.16
C THR A 57 0.74 11.94 5.66
N VAL A 58 -0.07 12.87 5.13
CA VAL A 58 -0.32 12.99 3.68
C VAL A 58 0.99 13.16 2.91
N VAL A 59 1.88 14.04 3.36
CA VAL A 59 3.18 14.27 2.69
C VAL A 59 4.03 13.00 2.69
N ILE A 60 4.09 12.28 3.81
CA ILE A 60 4.85 11.02 3.91
C ILE A 60 4.28 9.97 2.96
N LEU A 61 2.96 9.81 2.93
CA LEU A 61 2.28 8.88 2.02
C LEU A 61 2.54 9.24 0.56
N ASP A 62 2.49 10.54 0.21
CA ASP A 62 2.74 11.03 -1.16
C ASP A 62 4.15 10.70 -1.67
N LEU A 63 5.15 10.90 -0.80
CA LEU A 63 6.53 10.54 -1.07
C LEU A 63 6.68 9.02 -1.23
N GLY A 64 6.05 8.25 -0.34
CA GLY A 64 6.03 6.79 -0.41
C GLY A 64 5.41 6.27 -1.70
N ALA A 65 4.27 6.82 -2.11
CA ALA A 65 3.58 6.48 -3.35
C ALA A 65 4.42 6.81 -4.58
N THR A 66 5.08 7.97 -4.59
CA THR A 66 5.99 8.36 -5.68
C THR A 66 7.16 7.37 -5.82
N PHE A 67 7.80 7.01 -4.71
CA PHE A 67 8.88 6.02 -4.71
C PHE A 67 8.39 4.65 -5.17
N TYR A 68 7.21 4.24 -4.72
CA TYR A 68 6.58 2.99 -5.13
C TYR A 68 6.34 2.93 -6.64
N THR A 69 5.76 3.98 -7.24
CA THR A 69 5.53 4.07 -8.69
C THR A 69 6.83 3.96 -9.49
N LEU A 70 7.92 4.57 -9.00
CA LEU A 70 9.24 4.45 -9.63
C LEU A 70 9.76 3.01 -9.62
N VAL A 71 9.65 2.33 -8.47
CA VAL A 71 10.04 0.92 -8.35
C VAL A 71 9.19 0.02 -9.27
N GLN A 72 7.90 0.28 -9.35
CA GLN A 72 6.97 -0.46 -10.20
C GLN A 72 7.34 -0.30 -11.69
N GLN A 73 7.63 0.93 -12.14
CA GLN A 73 8.02 1.19 -13.52
C GLN A 73 9.29 0.44 -13.91
N ILE A 74 10.33 0.48 -13.06
CA ILE A 74 11.59 -0.24 -13.30
C ILE A 74 11.34 -1.74 -13.46
N GLN A 75 10.41 -2.31 -12.69
CA GLN A 75 10.07 -3.72 -12.79
C GLN A 75 9.28 -4.05 -14.06
N ILE A 76 8.35 -3.19 -14.48
CA ILE A 76 7.64 -3.34 -15.76
C ILE A 76 8.66 -3.33 -16.90
N ASP A 77 9.56 -2.36 -16.94
CA ASP A 77 10.59 -2.24 -17.97
C ASP A 77 11.49 -3.48 -18.01
N THR A 78 11.92 -3.96 -16.85
CA THR A 78 12.75 -5.18 -16.75
C THR A 78 12.01 -6.42 -17.27
N ASN A 79 10.74 -6.60 -16.89
CA ASN A 79 9.94 -7.75 -17.35
C ASN A 79 9.64 -7.65 -18.86
N LEU A 80 9.36 -6.46 -19.38
CA LEU A 80 9.13 -6.24 -20.81
C LEU A 80 10.37 -6.55 -21.64
N ASN A 81 11.56 -6.12 -21.18
CA ASN A 81 12.83 -6.44 -21.83
C ASN A 81 13.11 -7.95 -21.85
N LEU A 82 12.79 -8.67 -20.76
CA LEU A 82 12.91 -10.12 -20.71
C LEU A 82 11.96 -10.83 -21.69
N ILE A 83 10.72 -10.35 -21.84
CA ILE A 83 9.76 -10.91 -22.80
C ILE A 83 10.21 -10.65 -24.25
N GLN A 84 10.68 -9.44 -24.53
CA GLN A 84 11.13 -9.05 -25.88
C GLN A 84 12.37 -9.84 -26.32
N THR A 85 13.29 -10.13 -25.39
CA THR A 85 14.47 -10.97 -25.66
C THR A 85 14.12 -12.46 -25.77
N ALA A 86 13.15 -12.96 -25.00
CA ALA A 86 12.70 -14.34 -25.07
C ALA A 86 11.85 -14.66 -26.32
N CYS A 87 11.14 -13.66 -26.88
CA CYS A 87 10.16 -13.85 -27.96
C CYS A 87 10.37 -12.87 -29.11
N LEU A 88 11.56 -12.91 -29.71
CA LEU A 88 11.94 -12.08 -30.86
C LEU A 88 10.94 -12.24 -32.01
N GLY A 89 10.34 -11.11 -32.44
CA GLY A 89 9.46 -11.04 -33.61
C GLY A 89 7.97 -11.34 -33.36
N TYR A 90 7.58 -11.85 -32.20
CA TYR A 90 6.18 -12.14 -31.84
C TYR A 90 5.57 -11.15 -30.86
N PHE A 91 6.40 -10.45 -30.09
CA PHE A 91 5.98 -9.46 -29.12
C PHE A 91 6.40 -8.06 -29.55
N TYR A 92 5.41 -7.22 -29.88
CA TYR A 92 5.63 -5.82 -30.24
C TYR A 92 5.03 -4.91 -29.16
N ILE A 93 5.91 -4.21 -28.45
CA ILE A 93 5.51 -3.12 -27.56
C ILE A 93 5.33 -1.89 -28.43
N GLU A 94 4.14 -1.31 -28.40
CA GLU A 94 3.88 -0.09 -29.16
C GLU A 94 4.70 1.06 -28.54
N PRO A 95 5.56 1.76 -29.29
CA PRO A 95 6.47 2.77 -28.74
C PRO A 95 5.74 3.94 -28.06
N LYS A 96 4.47 4.16 -28.41
CA LYS A 96 3.59 5.13 -27.73
C LYS A 96 3.27 4.76 -26.28
N TYR A 97 3.28 3.47 -25.94
CA TYR A 97 3.04 3.00 -24.57
C TYR A 97 4.14 3.51 -23.62
N ILE A 98 5.40 3.32 -24.02
CA ILE A 98 6.58 3.69 -23.23
C ILE A 98 6.59 5.21 -22.98
N GLN A 99 6.31 6.01 -24.01
CA GLN A 99 6.28 7.48 -23.86
C GLN A 99 5.17 7.95 -22.92
N ASN A 100 4.00 7.32 -22.96
CA ASN A 100 2.86 7.72 -22.14
C ASN A 100 3.04 7.37 -20.65
N GLU A 101 3.68 6.24 -20.32
CA GLU A 101 3.93 5.87 -18.92
C GLU A 101 4.93 6.81 -18.24
N TYR A 102 6.05 7.15 -18.90
CA TYR A 102 7.01 8.10 -18.33
C TYR A 102 6.41 9.51 -18.19
N LEU A 103 5.54 9.91 -19.11
CA LEU A 103 4.82 11.18 -19.00
C LEU A 103 3.89 11.19 -17.79
N TYR A 104 3.15 10.09 -17.57
CA TYR A 104 2.28 9.93 -16.40
C TYR A 104 3.07 9.98 -15.10
N PHE A 105 4.21 9.27 -15.03
CA PHE A 105 5.11 9.33 -13.88
C PHE A 105 5.60 10.76 -13.62
N ALA A 106 6.03 11.48 -14.66
CA ALA A 106 6.49 12.87 -14.52
C ALA A 106 5.38 13.80 -14.01
N PHE A 107 4.15 13.66 -14.49
CA PHE A 107 3.01 14.43 -13.97
C PHE A 107 2.71 14.06 -12.52
N SER A 108 2.68 12.78 -12.17
CA SER A 108 2.43 12.32 -10.79
C SER A 108 3.46 12.87 -9.82
N LEU A 109 4.74 12.84 -10.19
CA LEU A 109 5.83 13.44 -9.40
C LEU A 109 5.65 14.95 -9.22
N ALA A 110 5.32 15.68 -10.30
CA ALA A 110 5.10 17.11 -10.23
C ALA A 110 3.92 17.47 -9.32
N PHE A 111 2.81 16.72 -9.40
CA PHE A 111 1.66 16.90 -8.50
C PHE A 111 1.99 16.58 -7.05
N SER A 112 2.74 15.50 -6.78
CA SER A 112 3.17 15.15 -5.43
C SER A 112 4.05 16.24 -4.80
N ILE A 113 4.97 16.85 -5.58
CA ILE A 113 5.78 17.99 -5.13
C ILE A 113 4.89 19.20 -4.83
N ALA A 114 3.92 19.51 -5.71
CA ALA A 114 3.01 20.64 -5.51
C ALA A 114 2.14 20.46 -4.25
N ILE A 115 1.55 19.27 -4.05
CA ILE A 115 0.74 18.93 -2.88
C ILE A 115 1.59 18.97 -1.61
N SER A 116 2.82 18.47 -1.66
CA SER A 116 3.77 18.54 -0.55
C SER A 116 4.10 19.99 -0.18
N GLY A 117 4.34 20.85 -1.17
CA GLY A 117 4.58 22.28 -0.97
C GLY A 117 3.38 23.02 -0.35
N ILE A 118 2.16 22.74 -0.84
CA ILE A 118 0.91 23.29 -0.29
C ILE A 118 0.73 22.82 1.15
N SER A 119 0.96 21.53 1.42
CA SER A 119 0.86 20.91 2.73
C SER A 119 1.84 21.53 3.74
N LEU A 120 3.09 21.78 3.32
CA LEU A 120 4.09 22.48 4.15
C LEU A 120 3.69 23.91 4.47
N LYS A 121 3.12 24.63 3.49
CA LYS A 121 2.61 25.99 3.71
C LYS A 121 1.43 25.99 4.69
N LEU A 122 0.50 25.06 4.52
CA LEU A 122 -0.64 24.88 5.41
C LEU A 122 -0.17 24.51 6.83
N TYR A 123 0.81 23.62 6.95
CA TYR A 123 1.46 23.28 8.21
C TYR A 123 1.99 24.53 8.92
N ASN A 124 2.77 25.35 8.23
CA ASN A 124 3.34 26.56 8.84
C ASN A 124 2.26 27.58 9.27
N GLN A 125 1.19 27.72 8.50
CA GLN A 125 0.07 28.60 8.86
C GLN A 125 -0.67 28.11 10.11
N LEU A 126 -1.02 26.83 10.15
CA LEU A 126 -1.71 26.21 11.28
C LEU A 126 -0.86 26.21 12.54
N ARG A 127 0.45 25.94 12.42
CA ARG A 127 1.40 26.05 13.53
C ARG A 127 1.31 27.42 14.20
N SER A 128 1.35 28.49 13.40
CA SER A 128 1.29 29.87 13.90
C SER A 128 -0.01 30.15 14.67
N VAL A 129 -1.15 29.63 14.19
CA VAL A 129 -2.46 29.79 14.83
C VAL A 129 -2.56 28.99 16.13
N THR A 130 -2.12 27.73 16.15
CA THR A 130 -2.21 26.87 17.33
C THR A 130 -1.29 27.34 18.47
N TYR A 131 -0.07 27.78 18.16
CA TYR A 131 0.87 28.26 19.19
C TYR A 131 0.47 29.61 19.79
N LYS A 132 -0.22 30.49 19.03
CA LYS A 132 -0.74 31.76 19.57
C LYS A 132 -1.92 31.58 20.53
N ASN A 133 -2.67 30.48 20.42
CA ASN A 133 -3.88 30.25 21.20
C ASN A 133 -3.68 29.27 22.38
N ALA A 134 -2.51 28.65 22.52
CA ALA A 134 -2.26 27.62 23.52
C ALA A 134 -1.83 28.20 24.88
N ASN A 135 -2.81 28.63 25.68
CA ASN A 135 -2.65 28.80 27.13
C ASN A 135 -3.06 27.50 27.87
N ILE A 136 -2.73 26.34 27.29
CA ILE A 136 -3.19 25.00 27.71
C ILE A 136 -2.08 24.29 28.47
N ASP A 137 -2.43 23.61 29.56
CA ASP A 137 -1.49 22.78 30.35
C ASP A 137 -0.79 21.74 29.46
N SER A 138 0.54 21.66 29.63
CA SER A 138 1.44 20.80 28.87
C SER A 138 1.03 19.32 28.88
N LYS A 139 0.46 18.85 29.99
CA LYS A 139 0.02 17.47 30.18
C LYS A 139 -1.21 17.13 29.34
N THR A 140 -2.21 18.01 29.33
CA THR A 140 -3.43 17.86 28.51
C THR A 140 -3.11 17.95 27.02
N GLN A 141 -2.16 18.80 26.65
CA GLN A 141 -1.68 18.91 25.27
C GLN A 141 -1.00 17.62 24.80
N ALA A 142 -0.21 16.97 25.65
CA ALA A 142 0.44 15.71 25.32
C ALA A 142 -0.59 14.61 25.03
N ILE A 143 -1.57 14.42 25.92
CA ILE A 143 -2.63 13.42 25.77
C ILE A 143 -3.40 13.62 24.47
N TYR A 144 -3.84 14.86 24.20
CA TYR A 144 -4.55 15.22 22.98
C TYR A 144 -3.75 14.91 21.71
N ARG A 145 -2.44 15.21 21.70
CA ARG A 145 -1.56 14.87 20.56
C ARG A 145 -1.46 13.37 20.33
N THR A 146 -1.32 12.56 21.37
CA THR A 146 -1.30 11.10 21.26
C THR A 146 -2.62 10.55 20.72
N THR A 147 -3.77 11.09 21.14
CA THR A 147 -5.08 10.67 20.62
C THR A 147 -5.22 10.97 19.14
N LEU A 148 -4.84 12.17 18.70
CA LEU A 148 -4.86 12.54 17.28
C LEU A 148 -3.89 11.71 16.43
N PHE A 149 -2.74 11.36 16.99
CA PHE A 149 -1.77 10.48 16.33
C PHE A 149 -2.32 9.07 16.16
N LEU A 150 -2.91 8.52 17.23
CA LEU A 150 -3.52 7.19 17.19
C LEU A 150 -4.69 7.17 16.21
N GLU A 151 -5.60 8.15 16.24
CA GLU A 151 -6.70 8.26 15.27
C GLU A 151 -6.19 8.29 13.81
N MET A 152 -5.05 8.96 13.57
CA MET A 152 -4.44 8.96 12.25
C MET A 152 -3.85 7.61 11.85
N LEU A 153 -3.20 6.91 12.79
CA LEU A 153 -2.72 5.56 12.55
C LEU A 153 -3.88 4.62 12.19
N LEU A 154 -4.99 4.64 12.94
CA LEU A 154 -6.18 3.83 12.64
C LEU A 154 -6.72 4.10 11.23
N LYS A 155 -6.77 5.37 10.78
CA LYS A 155 -7.23 5.69 9.41
C LYS A 155 -6.33 5.10 8.34
N VAL A 156 -5.02 5.17 8.53
CA VAL A 156 -4.04 4.59 7.60
C VAL A 156 -4.12 3.06 7.65
N ASP A 157 -4.26 2.49 8.82
CA ASP A 157 -4.33 1.05 9.03
C ASP A 157 -5.60 0.44 8.42
N PHE A 158 -6.75 1.08 8.63
CA PHE A 158 -8.00 0.72 7.96
C PHE A 158 -7.85 0.75 6.43
N PHE A 159 -7.20 1.77 5.87
CA PHE A 159 -6.91 1.84 4.44
C PHE A 159 -6.03 0.67 3.96
N LEU A 160 -5.00 0.30 4.75
CA LEU A 160 -4.14 -0.85 4.46
C LEU A 160 -4.93 -2.15 4.50
N ILE A 161 -5.75 -2.39 5.53
CA ILE A 161 -6.59 -3.60 5.64
C ILE A 161 -7.52 -3.73 4.41
N VAL A 162 -8.19 -2.64 4.01
CA VAL A 162 -9.07 -2.64 2.82
C VAL A 162 -8.30 -2.96 1.55
N THR A 163 -7.10 -2.37 1.40
CA THR A 163 -6.23 -2.61 0.25
C THR A 163 -5.74 -4.06 0.21
N TYR A 164 -5.33 -4.63 1.35
CA TYR A 164 -4.95 -6.04 1.46
C TYR A 164 -6.13 -6.98 1.20
N ALA A 165 -7.34 -6.63 1.63
CA ALA A 165 -8.54 -7.39 1.31
C ALA A 165 -8.82 -7.41 -0.19
N PHE A 166 -8.69 -6.27 -0.88
CA PHE A 166 -8.86 -6.20 -2.33
C PHE A 166 -7.79 -7.00 -3.09
N LEU A 167 -6.53 -6.88 -2.67
CA LEU A 167 -5.41 -7.69 -3.19
C LEU A 167 -5.70 -9.17 -3.04
N THR A 168 -6.07 -9.61 -1.83
CA THR A 168 -6.39 -10.99 -1.51
C THR A 168 -7.55 -11.49 -2.37
N PHE A 169 -8.61 -10.71 -2.53
CA PHE A 169 -9.74 -11.06 -3.37
C PHE A 169 -9.34 -11.22 -4.85
N SER A 170 -8.56 -10.30 -5.39
CA SER A 170 -8.05 -10.38 -6.78
C SER A 170 -7.12 -11.59 -7.00
N ALA A 171 -6.43 -12.06 -5.94
CA ALA A 171 -5.57 -13.24 -5.98
C ALA A 171 -6.34 -14.57 -6.08
N MET A 172 -7.62 -14.58 -5.69
CA MET A 172 -8.41 -15.79 -5.46
C MET A 172 -8.41 -16.78 -6.64
N PRO A 173 -8.58 -16.37 -7.92
CA PRO A 173 -8.61 -17.30 -9.04
C PRO A 173 -7.28 -18.04 -9.26
N ILE A 174 -6.16 -17.41 -8.89
CA ILE A 174 -4.81 -17.98 -9.03
C ILE A 174 -4.53 -18.95 -7.89
N ILE A 175 -4.89 -18.54 -6.67
CA ILE A 175 -4.65 -19.30 -5.42
C ILE A 175 -5.53 -20.55 -5.34
N TRP A 176 -6.78 -20.48 -5.82
CA TRP A 176 -7.71 -21.60 -5.74
C TRP A 176 -7.24 -22.81 -6.56
N ASN A 177 -6.41 -22.61 -7.58
CA ASN A 177 -5.79 -23.69 -8.35
C ASN A 177 -4.42 -24.12 -7.81
N GLY A 178 -3.96 -23.51 -6.71
CA GLY A 178 -2.71 -23.84 -6.04
C GLY A 178 -2.80 -25.08 -5.15
N SER A 179 -1.67 -25.37 -4.48
CA SER A 179 -1.56 -26.47 -3.51
C SER A 179 -2.46 -26.27 -2.30
N LEU A 180 -2.79 -27.36 -1.60
CA LEU A 180 -3.65 -27.34 -0.41
C LEU A 180 -3.11 -26.40 0.69
N ILE A 181 -1.79 -26.37 0.88
CA ILE A 181 -1.12 -25.49 1.86
C ILE A 181 -1.40 -24.01 1.54
N VAL A 182 -1.25 -23.61 0.27
CA VAL A 182 -1.49 -22.23 -0.18
C VAL A 182 -2.95 -21.82 0.01
N ARG A 183 -3.89 -22.74 -0.22
CA ARG A 183 -5.32 -22.48 0.04
C ARG A 183 -5.62 -22.28 1.53
N ILE A 184 -5.02 -23.10 2.40
CA ILE A 184 -5.20 -22.97 3.85
C ILE A 184 -4.66 -21.62 4.32
N MET A 185 -3.45 -21.24 3.90
CA MET A 185 -2.86 -19.94 4.26
C MET A 185 -3.74 -18.77 3.81
N PHE A 186 -4.29 -18.85 2.60
CA PHE A 186 -5.22 -17.83 2.10
C PHE A 186 -6.50 -17.70 2.94
N ILE A 187 -7.09 -18.83 3.36
CA ILE A 187 -8.28 -18.83 4.22
C ILE A 187 -7.94 -18.21 5.59
N VAL A 188 -6.81 -18.60 6.18
CA VAL A 188 -6.33 -18.04 7.45
C VAL A 188 -6.14 -16.53 7.33
N HIS A 189 -5.44 -16.05 6.30
CA HIS A 189 -5.23 -14.63 6.05
C HIS A 189 -6.54 -13.86 5.88
N SER A 190 -7.49 -14.43 5.13
CA SER A 190 -8.81 -13.83 4.93
C SER A 190 -9.58 -13.69 6.25
N ILE A 191 -9.50 -14.69 7.13
CA ILE A 191 -10.09 -14.64 8.48
C ILE A 191 -9.39 -13.56 9.31
N MET A 192 -8.06 -13.47 9.24
CA MET A 192 -7.28 -12.47 9.97
C MET A 192 -7.60 -11.04 9.53
N LEU A 193 -7.83 -10.79 8.24
CA LEU A 193 -8.29 -9.48 7.75
C LEU A 193 -9.65 -9.09 8.34
N VAL A 194 -10.58 -10.06 8.46
CA VAL A 194 -11.89 -9.81 9.10
C VAL A 194 -11.70 -9.50 10.58
N VAL A 195 -10.84 -10.24 11.28
CA VAL A 195 -10.50 -9.97 12.70
C VAL A 195 -9.87 -8.59 12.85
N ALA A 196 -8.98 -8.19 11.94
CA ALA A 196 -8.34 -6.87 11.95
C ALA A 196 -9.37 -5.73 11.86
N ILE A 197 -10.42 -5.86 11.04
CA ILE A 197 -11.53 -4.89 10.99
C ILE A 197 -12.24 -4.77 12.34
N PHE A 198 -12.49 -5.89 13.03
CA PHE A 198 -13.09 -5.85 14.37
C PHE A 198 -12.16 -5.22 15.41
N LEU A 199 -10.85 -5.46 15.32
CA LEU A 199 -9.86 -4.84 16.19
C LEU A 199 -9.80 -3.32 15.98
N GLU A 200 -9.86 -2.85 14.74
CA GLU A 200 -9.97 -1.42 14.39
C GLU A 200 -11.20 -0.76 15.04
N ILE A 201 -12.36 -1.40 14.91
CA ILE A 201 -13.60 -0.90 15.56
C ILE A 201 -13.44 -0.88 17.09
N LEU A 202 -12.83 -1.92 17.67
CA LEU A 202 -12.58 -2.00 19.11
C LEU A 202 -11.67 -0.88 19.60
N VAL A 203 -10.55 -0.60 18.91
CA VAL A 203 -9.63 0.47 19.33
C VAL A 203 -10.25 1.84 19.13
N TYR A 204 -11.00 2.06 18.06
CA TYR A 204 -11.73 3.31 17.84
C TYR A 204 -12.75 3.57 18.96
N TYR A 205 -13.54 2.56 19.32
CA TYR A 205 -14.48 2.65 20.44
C TYR A 205 -13.76 2.88 21.77
N SER A 206 -12.67 2.15 22.02
CA SER A 206 -11.88 2.26 23.24
C SER A 206 -11.22 3.63 23.38
N LEU A 207 -10.79 4.24 22.27
CA LEU A 207 -10.27 5.61 22.22
C LEU A 207 -11.33 6.61 22.66
N ASN A 208 -12.54 6.53 22.07
CA ASN A 208 -13.65 7.46 22.35
C ASN A 208 -14.21 7.32 23.77
N LYS A 209 -14.06 6.14 24.40
CA LYS A 209 -14.49 5.87 25.78
C LYS A 209 -13.36 5.96 26.79
N GLU A 210 -12.14 6.31 26.36
CA GLU A 210 -10.92 6.29 27.18
C GLU A 210 -10.69 4.94 27.90
N TRP A 211 -11.13 3.84 27.28
CA TRP A 211 -11.10 2.52 27.89
C TRP A 211 -9.72 1.87 27.75
N LYS A 212 -8.87 2.07 28.78
CA LYS A 212 -7.48 1.59 28.81
C LYS A 212 -7.32 0.10 28.58
N ILE A 213 -8.21 -0.71 29.17
CA ILE A 213 -8.15 -2.18 29.04
C ILE A 213 -8.37 -2.59 27.57
N GLY A 214 -9.34 -1.97 26.89
CA GLY A 214 -9.59 -2.22 25.47
C GLY A 214 -8.38 -1.88 24.60
N MET A 215 -7.67 -0.78 24.91
CA MET A 215 -6.43 -0.42 24.21
C MET A 215 -5.31 -1.47 24.42
N TYR A 216 -5.12 -1.99 25.64
CA TYR A 216 -4.12 -3.04 25.88
C TYR A 216 -4.45 -4.35 25.14
N ILE A 217 -5.73 -4.75 25.16
CA ILE A 217 -6.20 -5.92 24.42
C ILE A 217 -5.95 -5.74 22.92
N PHE A 218 -6.24 -4.54 22.38
CA PHE A 218 -5.95 -4.22 20.99
C PHE A 218 -4.47 -4.40 20.66
N PHE A 219 -3.55 -3.78 21.40
CA PHE A 219 -2.12 -3.90 21.10
C PHE A 219 -1.61 -5.35 21.16
N ALA A 220 -2.10 -6.13 22.12
CA ALA A 220 -1.74 -7.54 22.25
C ALA A 220 -2.23 -8.35 21.03
N LEU A 221 -3.50 -8.22 20.65
CA LEU A 221 -4.07 -8.95 19.51
C LEU A 221 -3.51 -8.44 18.17
N TRP A 222 -3.26 -7.14 18.06
CA TRP A 222 -2.67 -6.53 16.87
C TRP A 222 -1.27 -7.05 16.59
N SER A 223 -0.47 -7.34 17.62
CA SER A 223 0.84 -7.98 17.45
C SER A 223 0.75 -9.35 16.77
N LEU A 224 -0.30 -10.13 17.06
CA LEU A 224 -0.56 -11.42 16.40
C LEU A 224 -0.93 -11.22 14.92
N CYS A 225 -1.76 -10.22 14.62
CA CYS A 225 -2.05 -9.83 13.23
C CYS A 225 -0.77 -9.43 12.49
N GLY A 226 0.11 -8.65 13.12
CA GLY A 226 1.40 -8.27 12.54
C GLY A 226 2.27 -9.48 12.18
N VAL A 227 2.37 -10.47 13.08
CA VAL A 227 3.11 -11.71 12.81
C VAL A 227 2.50 -12.48 11.64
N GLU A 228 1.17 -12.62 11.60
CA GLU A 228 0.51 -13.31 10.49
C GLU A 228 0.72 -12.59 9.15
N PHE A 229 0.59 -11.27 9.12
CA PHE A 229 0.88 -10.48 7.93
C PHE A 229 2.31 -10.67 7.45
N THR A 230 3.30 -10.70 8.35
CA THR A 230 4.69 -10.97 7.95
C THR A 230 4.88 -12.37 7.37
N LEU A 231 4.24 -13.40 7.95
CA LEU A 231 4.30 -14.77 7.44
C LEU A 231 3.57 -14.93 6.10
N PHE A 232 2.42 -14.27 5.95
CA PHE A 232 1.68 -14.26 4.69
C PHE A 232 2.49 -13.53 3.60
N ILE A 233 3.18 -12.45 3.95
CA ILE A 233 4.07 -11.74 3.05
C ILE A 233 5.27 -12.61 2.66
N ASP A 234 5.95 -13.30 3.58
CA ASP A 234 7.11 -14.14 3.28
C ASP A 234 6.77 -15.29 2.33
N ASN A 235 5.70 -16.00 2.64
CA ASN A 235 5.17 -17.05 1.76
C ASN A 235 4.59 -16.45 0.47
N GLY A 236 3.97 -15.28 0.58
CA GLY A 236 3.51 -14.45 -0.54
C GLY A 236 4.65 -14.06 -1.47
N ILE A 237 5.86 -13.76 -0.98
CA ILE A 237 7.05 -13.40 -1.77
C ILE A 237 7.50 -14.58 -2.63
N THR A 238 7.42 -15.81 -2.12
CA THR A 238 7.71 -17.01 -2.92
C THR A 238 6.69 -17.23 -4.05
N LEU A 239 5.43 -16.86 -3.83
CA LEU A 239 4.39 -16.76 -4.88
C LEU A 239 4.54 -15.51 -5.77
N ALA A 240 5.05 -14.39 -5.22
CA ALA A 240 5.22 -13.08 -5.84
C ALA A 240 6.40 -13.00 -6.79
N LYS A 241 7.35 -13.96 -6.72
CA LYS A 241 8.27 -14.26 -7.83
C LYS A 241 7.52 -14.45 -9.17
N ARG A 242 6.19 -14.61 -9.15
CA ARG A 242 5.30 -14.65 -10.32
C ARG A 242 4.58 -13.33 -10.67
N GLY A 243 4.76 -12.21 -9.96
CA GLY A 243 4.31 -10.89 -10.44
C GLY A 243 3.80 -9.84 -9.44
N TRP A 244 3.80 -10.09 -8.12
CA TRP A 244 3.19 -9.16 -7.15
C TRP A 244 4.17 -8.09 -6.69
N CYS A 245 4.05 -6.86 -7.19
CA CYS A 245 5.03 -5.79 -6.97
C CYS A 245 4.75 -5.03 -5.67
N LEU A 246 3.48 -4.87 -5.30
CA LEU A 246 3.06 -4.13 -4.11
C LEU A 246 3.54 -4.79 -2.80
N LEU A 247 3.43 -6.13 -2.73
CA LEU A 247 3.86 -6.92 -1.56
C LEU A 247 5.39 -6.99 -1.41
N ILE A 248 6.13 -7.05 -2.53
CA ILE A 248 7.60 -7.15 -2.54
C ILE A 248 8.24 -5.80 -2.15
N SER A 249 7.69 -4.68 -2.61
CA SER A 249 8.26 -3.34 -2.37
C SER A 249 8.14 -2.91 -0.91
N LEU A 250 7.04 -3.26 -0.23
CA LEU A 250 6.83 -2.95 1.20
C LEU A 250 7.66 -3.84 2.15
N SER A 251 8.05 -5.04 1.73
CA SER A 251 8.65 -6.06 2.60
C SER A 251 10.18 -6.13 2.53
N LYS A 252 10.79 -5.84 1.37
CA LYS A 252 12.24 -5.90 1.18
C LYS A 252 13.08 -5.00 2.11
N PRO A 253 12.75 -3.71 2.32
CA PRO A 253 13.59 -2.84 3.13
C PRO A 253 13.56 -3.20 4.62
N ILE A 254 12.44 -3.73 5.12
CA ILE A 254 12.32 -4.17 6.52
C ILE A 254 13.13 -5.45 6.75
N TYR A 255 13.17 -6.35 5.77
CA TYR A 255 13.85 -7.64 5.89
C TYR A 255 15.38 -7.53 5.86
N MET A 256 15.95 -6.66 4.99
CA MET A 256 17.41 -6.44 5.00
C MET A 256 17.89 -5.84 6.32
N HIS A 257 17.10 -4.93 6.91
CA HIS A 257 17.50 -4.30 8.16
C HIS A 257 17.40 -5.21 9.39
N ILE A 258 16.45 -6.15 9.41
CA ILE A 258 16.32 -7.13 10.51
C ILE A 258 17.43 -8.18 10.43
N ILE A 259 17.84 -8.62 9.23
CA ILE A 259 18.95 -9.57 9.07
C ILE A 259 20.29 -8.94 9.43
N GLU A 260 20.55 -7.68 9.04
CA GLU A 260 21.78 -6.95 9.45
C GLU A 260 21.88 -6.68 10.96
N ILE A 261 20.78 -6.77 11.71
CA ILE A 261 20.76 -6.62 13.17
C ILE A 261 20.91 -7.98 13.87
N LEU A 262 20.70 -9.08 13.15
CA LEU A 262 20.75 -10.46 13.66
C LEU A 262 22.01 -11.24 13.24
N GLU A 263 22.83 -10.69 12.34
CA GLU A 263 24.22 -11.12 12.04
C GLU A 263 25.23 -10.23 12.77
#